data_AF-A0A7V1SK25-F1
#
_entry.id   AF-A0A7V1SK25-F1
#
_cell.length_a   1.000
_cell.length_b   1.000
_cell.length_c   1.000
_cell.angle_alpha   90.00
_cell.angle_beta   90.00
_cell.angle_gamma   90.00
#
_symmetry.space_group_name_H-M   'P 1'
#
loop_
_entity.id
_entity.type
_entity.pdbx_description
1 polymer ?
#
loop_
_entity_poly.entity_id
_entity_poly.type
_entity_poly.pdbx_seq_one_letter_code
_entity_poly.pdbx_strand_id
1 'polypeptide(L)'
;GQVAADALPYNNFSGVIGIMDFVRGASQSLGGKNILMLPSTTLDGKSSRIVPLLESIPVVVPRGDIQYVVTEYGVVNLFGKSLQERAIAMISIAHPDFRDELFYKAKEMGLLGPERTLVESIRSVYPLKIEETRIIDGQPTLFRPARLTDERMIQEHFYGLDQQDVMKRFFLPKTAFVSEDVAEVFQVDYIHNMSIVAVIGSPGFEKVIAVGCYFLDPASNMAEVAYSVDKEWQGKGISTILQEKLVHAAMEHGISGMVAYTTPGNRFMIGLFYKLPYQIQTSCDGEVLTLRARFDQSGIPESCST
;
A
#
# COMPACT_ATOMS: atom_id res chain seq x y z
N GLY A 1 15.99 10.72 -4.46
CA GLY A 1 15.77 11.14 -3.06
C GLY A 1 17.06 11.62 -2.41
N GLN A 2 17.66 12.66 -2.96
CA GLN A 2 18.70 13.51 -2.36
C GLN A 2 18.16 14.94 -2.49
N VAL A 3 18.55 15.86 -1.62
CA VAL A 3 17.95 17.21 -1.60
C VAL A 3 18.97 18.27 -1.97
N ALA A 4 18.60 19.05 -2.98
CA ALA A 4 19.12 20.37 -3.22
C ALA A 4 18.21 21.38 -2.52
N ALA A 5 18.79 22.20 -1.65
CA ALA A 5 18.11 23.30 -0.97
C ALA A 5 18.84 24.64 -1.21
N ASP A 6 19.85 24.61 -2.08
CA ASP A 6 20.66 25.78 -2.40
C ASP A 6 19.94 26.68 -3.41
N ALA A 7 20.43 27.91 -3.55
CA ALA A 7 19.88 28.93 -4.41
C ALA A 7 19.72 28.47 -5.88
N LEU A 8 18.80 29.13 -6.59
CA LEU A 8 18.60 28.88 -8.02
C LEU A 8 19.95 29.06 -8.75
N PRO A 9 20.20 28.32 -9.85
CA PRO A 9 21.52 28.24 -10.50
C PRO A 9 22.17 29.60 -10.85
N TYR A 10 21.36 30.66 -10.92
CA TYR A 10 21.76 32.00 -11.32
C TYR A 10 21.90 33.02 -10.18
N ASN A 11 21.51 32.71 -8.94
CA ASN A 11 21.51 33.72 -7.88
C ASN A 11 22.32 33.41 -6.62
N ASN A 12 22.83 32.17 -6.40
CA ASN A 12 23.72 31.79 -5.28
C ASN A 12 23.38 32.46 -3.92
N PHE A 13 22.10 32.76 -3.67
CA PHE A 13 21.63 33.59 -2.57
C PHE A 13 21.52 32.83 -1.24
N SER A 14 21.87 31.54 -1.24
CA SER A 14 21.86 30.66 -0.09
C SER A 14 23.31 30.34 0.29
N GLY A 15 23.69 30.66 1.53
CA GLY A 15 25.01 30.36 2.07
C GLY A 15 25.06 28.98 2.73
N VAL A 16 26.05 28.76 3.61
CA VAL A 16 26.12 27.56 4.45
C VAL A 16 24.91 27.52 5.38
N ILE A 17 23.99 26.59 5.14
CA ILE A 17 22.81 26.36 5.97
C ILE A 17 22.99 25.14 6.86
N GLY A 18 22.46 25.19 8.08
CA GLY A 18 22.51 24.08 9.05
C GLY A 18 21.52 22.94 8.77
N ILE A 19 21.00 22.80 7.54
CA ILE A 19 19.99 21.76 7.23
C ILE A 19 20.57 20.36 7.41
N MET A 20 21.84 20.16 7.05
CA MET A 20 22.51 18.87 7.21
C MET A 20 22.74 18.55 8.69
N ASP A 21 23.14 19.54 9.49
CA ASP A 21 23.31 19.40 10.94
C ASP A 21 21.97 19.11 11.63
N PHE A 22 20.89 19.77 11.20
CA PHE A 22 19.54 19.50 11.68
C PHE A 22 19.10 18.07 11.34
N VAL A 23 19.30 17.62 10.09
CA VAL A 23 18.94 16.27 9.66
C VAL A 23 19.69 15.23 10.49
N ARG A 24 21.00 15.40 10.69
CA ARG A 24 21.81 14.47 11.48
C ARG A 24 21.45 14.50 12.96
N GLY A 25 21.26 15.70 13.53
CA GLY A 25 20.83 15.86 14.91
C GLY A 25 19.46 15.22 15.17
N ALA A 26 18.51 15.40 14.25
CA ALA A 26 17.21 14.75 14.32
C ALA A 26 17.33 13.21 14.26
N SER A 27 18.16 12.66 13.38
CA SER A 27 18.38 11.22 13.28
C SER A 27 19.09 10.61 14.50
N GLN A 28 19.88 11.40 15.24
CA GLN A 28 20.58 10.95 16.46
C GLN A 28 19.74 11.11 17.73
N SER A 29 18.68 11.91 17.68
CA SER A 29 17.79 12.12 18.82
C SER A 29 16.89 10.91 19.05
N LEU A 30 16.62 10.59 20.32
CA LEU A 30 15.72 9.49 20.68
C LEU A 30 14.30 9.76 20.16
N GLY A 31 13.83 8.93 19.22
CA GLY A 31 12.54 9.11 18.55
C GLY A 31 12.50 10.27 17.56
N GLY A 32 13.63 10.92 17.30
CA GLY A 32 13.73 12.02 16.34
C GLY A 32 13.45 11.57 14.92
N LYS A 33 12.88 12.48 14.13
CA LYS A 33 12.55 12.26 12.72
C LYS A 33 12.98 13.46 11.91
N ASN A 34 13.71 13.25 10.82
CA ASN A 34 13.94 14.31 9.84
C ASN A 34 12.83 14.25 8.77
N ILE A 35 12.13 15.38 8.59
CA ILE A 35 10.99 15.49 7.69
C ILE A 35 11.25 16.65 6.73
N LEU A 36 11.43 16.33 5.45
CA LEU A 36 11.62 17.31 4.39
C LEU A 36 10.29 17.53 3.67
N MET A 37 9.78 18.75 3.76
CA MET A 37 8.50 19.13 3.15
C MET A 37 8.75 20.05 1.97
N LEU A 38 8.08 19.78 0.85
CA LEU A 38 8.14 20.60 -0.35
C LEU A 38 6.81 20.51 -1.12
N PRO A 39 6.38 21.58 -1.82
CA PRO A 39 5.34 21.43 -2.82
C PRO A 39 5.83 20.48 -3.92
N SER A 40 4.93 19.71 -4.53
CA SER A 40 5.31 18.75 -5.58
C SER A 40 5.73 19.45 -6.89
N THR A 41 5.32 20.71 -7.07
CA THR A 41 5.59 21.53 -8.26
C THR A 41 6.28 22.86 -7.94
N THR A 42 6.78 23.49 -9.00
CA THR A 42 7.24 24.88 -9.04
C THR A 42 6.07 25.85 -8.83
N LEU A 43 6.36 27.10 -8.48
CA LEU A 43 5.30 28.09 -8.15
C LEU A 43 4.33 28.37 -9.30
N ASP A 44 4.78 28.18 -10.55
CA ASP A 44 3.94 28.32 -11.75
C ASP A 44 3.22 27.02 -12.15
N GLY A 45 3.46 25.91 -11.41
CA GLY A 45 2.88 24.60 -11.66
C GLY A 45 3.43 23.88 -12.90
N LYS A 46 4.38 24.47 -13.64
CA LYS A 46 4.80 23.95 -14.95
C LYS A 46 5.87 22.85 -14.88
N SER A 47 6.47 22.65 -13.71
CA SER A 47 7.55 21.68 -13.55
C SER A 47 7.51 21.03 -12.17
N SER A 48 7.82 19.73 -12.13
CA SER A 48 7.98 18.96 -10.90
C SER A 48 9.20 19.41 -10.11
N ARG A 49 9.09 19.45 -8.77
CA ARG A 49 10.25 19.59 -7.87
C ARG A 49 10.91 18.25 -7.54
N ILE A 50 10.22 17.15 -7.79
CA ILE A 50 10.82 15.82 -7.77
C ILE A 50 11.40 15.58 -9.16
N VAL A 51 12.73 15.48 -9.24
CA VAL A 51 13.46 15.29 -10.49
C VAL A 51 14.24 13.97 -10.46
N PRO A 52 14.47 13.34 -11.63
CA PRO A 52 15.16 12.05 -11.67
C PRO A 52 16.66 12.19 -11.39
N LEU A 53 17.25 13.34 -11.74
CA LEU A 53 18.66 13.67 -11.53
C LEU A 53 18.84 15.13 -11.14
N LEU A 54 19.79 15.42 -10.23
CA LEU A 54 20.24 16.77 -9.94
C LEU A 54 21.55 17.02 -10.72
N GLU A 55 21.51 17.85 -11.75
CA GLU A 55 22.64 18.05 -12.68
C GLU A 55 23.47 19.31 -12.37
N SER A 56 22.83 20.40 -11.96
CA SER A 56 23.47 21.72 -11.81
C SER A 56 23.09 22.43 -10.52
N ILE A 57 22.72 21.66 -9.48
CA ILE A 57 22.39 22.19 -8.16
C ILE A 57 23.15 21.38 -7.10
N PRO A 58 23.87 22.03 -6.17
CA PRO A 58 24.56 21.35 -5.09
C PRO A 58 23.62 20.50 -4.24
N VAL A 59 24.06 19.28 -3.93
CA VAL A 59 23.35 18.41 -2.98
C VAL A 59 23.68 18.87 -1.57
N VAL A 60 22.65 19.30 -0.84
CA VAL A 60 22.80 19.77 0.54
C VAL A 60 22.54 18.65 1.54
N VAL A 61 21.56 17.77 1.26
CA VAL A 61 21.29 16.58 2.08
C VAL A 61 21.51 15.33 1.22
N PRO A 62 22.56 14.53 1.50
CA PRO A 62 22.82 13.28 0.80
C PRO A 62 21.68 12.28 0.97
N ARG A 63 21.53 11.38 -0.01
CA ARG A 63 20.48 10.34 0.03
C ARG A 63 20.50 9.49 1.31
N GLY A 64 21.67 9.24 1.90
CA GLY A 64 21.82 8.41 3.09
C GLY A 64 21.20 9.00 4.35
N ASP A 65 21.07 10.33 4.41
CA ASP A 65 20.60 11.05 5.61
C ASP A 65 19.08 11.33 5.58
N ILE A 66 18.45 11.20 4.41
CA ILE A 66 17.02 11.50 4.24
C ILE A 66 16.15 10.36 4.76
N GLN A 67 15.28 10.70 5.70
CA GLN A 67 14.27 9.82 6.25
C GLN A 67 12.90 10.10 5.63
N TYR A 68 12.21 11.19 5.98
CA TYR A 68 10.88 11.48 5.43
C TYR A 68 10.89 12.57 4.37
N VAL A 69 10.11 12.36 3.31
CA VAL A 69 9.78 13.39 2.31
C VAL A 69 8.27 13.51 2.22
N VAL A 70 7.76 14.75 2.22
CA VAL A 70 6.33 15.06 2.23
C VAL A 70 6.00 16.06 1.14
N THR A 71 4.97 15.78 0.36
CA THR A 71 4.29 16.72 -0.54
C THR A 71 2.80 16.74 -0.23
N GLU A 72 2.05 17.58 -0.92
CA GLU A 72 0.59 17.58 -0.92
C GLU A 72 -0.05 16.26 -1.40
N TYR A 73 0.74 15.36 -2.03
CA TYR A 73 0.28 14.05 -2.51
C TYR A 73 0.65 12.88 -1.61
N GLY A 74 1.39 13.12 -0.51
CA GLY A 74 1.65 12.11 0.50
C GLY A 74 3.01 12.21 1.16
N VAL A 75 3.31 11.19 1.95
CA VAL A 75 4.55 11.06 2.71
C VAL A 75 5.21 9.72 2.41
N VAL A 76 6.54 9.74 2.26
CA VAL A 76 7.35 8.52 2.15
C VAL A 76 8.51 8.55 3.13
N ASN A 77 8.79 7.38 3.70
CA ASN A 77 10.02 7.13 4.44
C ASN A 77 11.02 6.46 3.50
N LEU A 78 12.19 7.07 3.28
CA LEU A 78 13.26 6.59 2.42
C LEU A 78 14.36 5.83 3.19
N PHE A 79 14.29 5.80 4.52
CA PHE A 79 15.27 5.10 5.34
C PHE A 79 15.24 3.59 5.07
N GLY A 80 16.42 2.99 4.91
CA GLY A 80 16.57 1.56 4.60
C GLY A 80 16.20 1.15 3.17
N LYS A 81 15.66 2.06 2.34
CA LYS A 81 15.22 1.76 0.98
C LYS A 81 16.37 1.73 -0.03
N SER A 82 16.33 0.76 -0.94
CA SER A 82 17.17 0.66 -2.13
C SER A 82 16.93 1.83 -3.11
N LEU A 83 17.81 2.02 -4.09
CA LEU A 83 17.64 3.08 -5.10
C LEU A 83 16.32 2.94 -5.88
N GLN A 84 15.93 1.71 -6.20
CA GLN A 84 14.68 1.41 -6.89
C GLN A 84 13.46 1.79 -6.04
N GLU A 85 13.41 1.34 -4.79
CA GLU A 85 12.32 1.67 -3.87
C GLU A 85 12.24 3.18 -3.60
N ARG A 86 13.40 3.86 -3.52
CA ARG A 86 13.45 5.32 -3.37
C ARG A 86 12.92 6.04 -4.61
N ALA A 87 13.20 5.56 -5.81
CA ALA A 87 12.68 6.15 -7.04
C ALA A 87 11.15 6.06 -7.06
N ILE A 88 10.60 4.87 -6.79
CA ILE A 88 9.15 4.62 -6.73
C ILE A 88 8.49 5.47 -5.64
N ALA A 89 9.07 5.49 -4.44
CA ALA A 89 8.56 6.29 -3.33
C ALA A 89 8.47 7.78 -3.69
N MET A 90 9.51 8.33 -4.33
CA MET A 90 9.51 9.74 -4.74
C MET A 90 8.49 9.99 -5.85
N ILE A 91 8.36 9.10 -6.83
CA ILE A 91 7.36 9.21 -7.90
C ILE A 91 5.94 9.19 -7.31
N SER A 92 5.66 8.33 -6.32
CA SER A 92 4.32 8.22 -5.73
C SER A 92 3.84 9.48 -5.01
N ILE A 93 4.76 10.37 -4.59
CA ILE A 93 4.43 11.66 -3.96
C ILE A 93 4.68 12.85 -4.90
N ALA A 94 5.01 12.63 -6.17
CA ALA A 94 5.07 13.70 -7.15
C ALA A 94 3.65 14.13 -7.58
N HIS A 95 3.54 15.29 -8.23
CA HIS A 95 2.28 15.71 -8.83
C HIS A 95 1.84 14.69 -9.90
N PRO A 96 0.56 14.27 -9.94
CA PRO A 96 0.06 13.26 -10.89
C PRO A 96 0.50 13.50 -12.34
N ASP A 97 0.41 14.74 -12.82
CA ASP A 97 0.79 15.14 -14.19
C ASP A 97 2.25 14.83 -14.58
N PHE A 98 3.16 14.72 -13.60
CA PHE A 98 4.59 14.46 -13.86
C PHE A 98 5.02 13.03 -13.54
N ARG A 99 4.15 12.20 -12.94
CA ARG A 99 4.54 10.86 -12.48
C ARG A 99 4.94 9.95 -13.64
N ASP A 100 4.25 10.07 -14.78
CA ASP A 100 4.55 9.30 -15.99
C ASP A 100 5.96 9.60 -16.52
N GLU A 101 6.25 10.89 -16.72
CA GLU A 101 7.57 11.34 -17.18
C GLU A 101 8.68 10.87 -16.24
N LEU A 102 8.48 11.02 -14.92
CA LEU A 102 9.45 10.60 -13.92
C LEU A 102 9.69 9.10 -13.91
N PHE A 103 8.63 8.30 -14.10
CA PHE A 103 8.72 6.85 -14.18
C PHE A 103 9.51 6.40 -15.42
N TYR A 104 9.20 6.95 -16.60
CA TYR A 104 9.92 6.62 -17.83
C TYR A 104 11.40 6.99 -17.74
N LYS A 105 11.72 8.20 -17.26
CA LYS A 105 13.12 8.61 -17.03
C LYS A 105 13.82 7.71 -16.02
N ALA A 106 13.14 7.28 -14.96
CA ALA A 106 13.72 6.36 -14.00
C ALA A 106 14.02 4.98 -14.61
N LYS A 107 13.21 4.49 -15.56
CA LYS A 107 13.53 3.27 -16.34
C LYS A 107 14.71 3.49 -17.27
N GLU A 108 14.74 4.60 -18.01
CA GLU A 108 15.87 4.94 -18.91
C GLU A 108 17.21 5.01 -18.15
N MET A 109 17.18 5.51 -16.92
CA MET A 109 18.34 5.59 -16.03
C MET A 109 18.70 4.26 -15.36
N GLY A 110 17.94 3.18 -15.58
CA GLY A 110 18.15 1.88 -14.94
C GLY A 110 17.84 1.86 -13.44
N LEU A 111 17.09 2.84 -12.93
CA LEU A 111 16.65 2.86 -11.52
C LEU A 111 15.48 1.90 -11.27
N LEU A 112 14.67 1.64 -12.29
CA LEU A 112 13.53 0.72 -12.25
C LEU A 112 13.76 -0.42 -13.23
N GLY A 113 13.40 -1.64 -12.83
CA GLY A 113 13.47 -2.81 -13.70
C GLY A 113 12.53 -2.72 -14.91
N PRO A 114 12.89 -3.36 -16.04
CA PRO A 114 12.08 -3.34 -17.26
C PRO A 114 10.69 -3.94 -17.10
N GLU A 115 10.53 -4.90 -16.18
CA GLU A 115 9.28 -5.59 -15.85
C GLU A 115 8.22 -4.68 -15.23
N ARG A 116 8.63 -3.56 -14.60
CA ARG A 116 7.67 -2.65 -13.98
C ARG A 116 6.90 -1.87 -15.03
N THR A 117 5.59 -2.01 -15.00
CA THR A 117 4.63 -1.22 -15.77
C THR A 117 4.12 -0.03 -14.97
N LEU A 118 3.75 1.01 -15.71
CA LEU A 118 3.06 2.14 -15.13
C LEU A 118 1.60 1.73 -14.92
N VAL A 119 1.17 1.60 -13.67
CA VAL A 119 -0.19 1.21 -13.32
C VAL A 119 -0.97 2.43 -12.86
N GLU A 120 -2.30 2.42 -13.00
CA GLU A 120 -3.18 3.51 -12.53
C GLU A 120 -2.92 3.89 -11.07
N SER A 121 -2.44 2.95 -10.26
CA SER A 121 -1.93 3.16 -8.90
C SER A 121 -0.90 4.28 -8.76
N ILE A 122 -0.08 4.53 -9.79
CA ILE A 122 0.86 5.63 -9.81
C ILE A 122 0.12 6.96 -9.88
N ARG A 123 -1.09 7.08 -10.43
CA ARG A 123 -1.82 8.37 -10.51
C ARG A 123 -2.73 8.61 -9.31
N SER A 124 -3.10 7.56 -8.58
CA SER A 124 -4.01 7.67 -7.44
C SER A 124 -3.37 8.40 -6.25
N VAL A 125 -4.23 9.05 -5.45
CA VAL A 125 -3.84 9.72 -4.21
C VAL A 125 -4.05 8.77 -3.05
N TYR A 126 -3.03 8.65 -2.20
CA TYR A 126 -3.08 7.76 -1.04
C TYR A 126 -4.20 8.14 -0.06
N PRO A 127 -5.16 7.23 0.26
CA PRO A 127 -6.32 7.56 1.08
C PRO A 127 -5.99 7.52 2.58
N LEU A 128 -5.35 8.58 3.07
CA LEU A 128 -4.88 8.71 4.46
C LEU A 128 -5.96 8.43 5.51
N LYS A 129 -7.23 8.77 5.22
CA LYS A 129 -8.38 8.56 6.13
C LYS A 129 -8.63 7.11 6.53
N ILE A 130 -8.09 6.13 5.78
CA ILE A 130 -8.23 4.70 6.06
C ILE A 130 -7.24 4.25 7.16
N GLU A 131 -6.13 4.98 7.35
CA GLU A 131 -5.11 4.65 8.33
C GLU A 131 -5.68 4.65 9.76
N GLU A 132 -5.41 3.58 10.50
CA GLU A 132 -5.88 3.44 11.88
C GLU A 132 -4.93 2.52 12.66
N THR A 133 -4.53 2.92 13.86
CA THR A 133 -3.79 2.06 14.77
C THR A 133 -4.73 1.44 15.79
N ARG A 134 -4.69 0.11 15.93
CA ARG A 134 -5.36 -0.62 17.02
C ARG A 134 -4.36 -1.45 17.82
N ILE A 135 -4.66 -1.69 19.09
CA ILE A 135 -3.91 -2.64 19.90
C ILE A 135 -4.45 -4.04 19.63
N ILE A 136 -3.63 -4.91 19.05
CA ILE A 136 -3.96 -6.31 18.79
C ILE A 136 -3.01 -7.16 19.61
N ASP A 137 -3.53 -7.95 20.54
CA ASP A 137 -2.74 -8.82 21.41
C ASP A 137 -1.59 -8.08 22.13
N GLY A 138 -1.90 -6.88 22.65
CA GLY A 138 -0.94 -6.01 23.34
C GLY A 138 0.03 -5.24 22.43
N GLN A 139 0.01 -5.46 21.11
CA GLN A 139 0.90 -4.79 20.17
C GLN A 139 0.18 -3.71 19.35
N PRO A 140 0.75 -2.49 19.23
CA PRO A 140 0.26 -1.50 18.28
C PRO A 140 0.37 -2.03 16.84
N THR A 141 -0.78 -2.12 16.17
CA THR A 141 -0.91 -2.59 14.79
C THR A 141 -1.53 -1.48 13.97
N LEU A 142 -0.80 -1.00 12.96
CA LEU A 142 -1.27 0.00 12.02
C LEU A 142 -1.95 -0.70 10.84
N PHE A 143 -3.20 -0.34 10.59
CA PHE A 143 -3.94 -0.71 9.38
C PHE A 143 -3.82 0.44 8.40
N ARG A 144 -3.34 0.19 7.19
CA ARG A 144 -3.16 1.23 6.18
C ARG A 144 -3.29 0.70 4.75
N PRO A 145 -3.68 1.52 3.77
CA PRO A 145 -3.60 1.13 2.36
C PRO A 145 -2.18 0.68 1.99
N ALA A 146 -2.09 -0.29 1.06
CA ALA A 146 -0.84 -0.74 0.50
C ALA A 146 -0.20 0.38 -0.34
N ARG A 147 1.12 0.42 -0.33
CA ARG A 147 1.95 1.39 -1.06
C ARG A 147 2.77 0.64 -2.11
N LEU A 148 3.16 1.33 -3.17
CA LEU A 148 4.01 0.74 -4.23
C LEU A 148 5.36 0.21 -3.70
N THR A 149 5.80 0.69 -2.54
CA THR A 149 7.04 0.22 -1.89
C THR A 149 6.83 -0.93 -0.90
N ASP A 150 5.62 -1.48 -0.79
CA ASP A 150 5.33 -2.58 0.15
C ASP A 150 5.62 -3.96 -0.45
N GLU A 151 5.96 -4.04 -1.75
CA GLU A 151 6.22 -5.28 -2.48
C GLU A 151 7.04 -6.28 -1.68
N ARG A 152 8.19 -5.85 -1.13
CA ARG A 152 9.08 -6.74 -0.39
C ARG A 152 8.43 -7.26 0.90
N MET A 153 7.76 -6.39 1.66
CA MET A 153 7.09 -6.78 2.91
C MET A 153 5.89 -7.71 2.64
N ILE A 154 5.20 -7.50 1.52
CA ILE A 154 4.10 -8.36 1.06
C ILE A 154 4.62 -9.73 0.61
N GLN A 155 5.74 -9.78 -0.11
CA GLN A 155 6.41 -11.04 -0.45
C GLN A 155 6.80 -11.80 0.83
N GLU A 156 7.42 -11.12 1.79
CA GLU A 156 7.83 -11.71 3.06
C GLU A 156 6.65 -12.26 3.87
N HIS A 157 5.52 -11.53 3.88
CA HIS A 157 4.25 -12.03 4.43
C HIS A 157 3.81 -13.33 3.76
N PHE A 158 3.79 -13.41 2.43
CA PHE A 158 3.40 -14.64 1.74
C PHE A 158 4.38 -15.80 1.93
N TYR A 159 5.69 -15.54 2.01
CA TYR A 159 6.68 -16.55 2.39
C TYR A 159 6.52 -17.06 3.83
N GLY A 160 5.90 -16.26 4.70
CA GLY A 160 5.58 -16.63 6.09
C GLY A 160 4.34 -17.50 6.25
N LEU A 161 3.51 -17.64 5.21
CA LEU A 161 2.30 -18.46 5.24
C LEU A 161 2.63 -19.95 5.17
N ASP A 162 1.78 -20.78 5.79
CA ASP A 162 1.85 -22.21 5.59
C ASP A 162 1.30 -22.62 4.21
N GLN A 163 1.64 -23.83 3.75
CA GLN A 163 1.21 -24.31 2.43
C GLN A 163 -0.30 -24.34 2.26
N GLN A 164 -1.06 -24.54 3.35
CA GLN A 164 -2.51 -24.59 3.29
C GLN A 164 -3.10 -23.20 3.06
N ASP A 165 -2.55 -22.18 3.72
CA ASP A 165 -3.00 -20.79 3.57
C ASP A 165 -2.57 -20.21 2.23
N VAL A 166 -1.40 -20.57 1.71
CA VAL A 166 -1.00 -20.28 0.32
C VAL A 166 -2.00 -20.90 -0.65
N MET A 167 -2.31 -22.19 -0.50
CA MET A 167 -3.28 -22.88 -1.35
C MET A 167 -4.66 -22.21 -1.31
N LYS A 168 -5.14 -21.78 -0.14
CA LYS A 168 -6.42 -21.07 -0.02
C LYS A 168 -6.39 -19.68 -0.67
N ARG A 169 -5.24 -18.99 -0.65
CA ARG A 169 -5.11 -17.62 -1.18
C ARG A 169 -4.90 -17.57 -2.68
N PHE A 170 -4.21 -18.54 -3.25
CA PHE A 170 -3.81 -18.57 -4.66
C PHE A 170 -4.43 -19.71 -5.47
N PHE A 171 -5.21 -20.59 -4.82
CA PHE A 171 -5.83 -21.79 -5.41
C PHE A 171 -4.85 -22.79 -6.03
N LEU A 172 -3.55 -22.61 -5.83
CA LEU A 172 -2.46 -23.44 -6.35
C LEU A 172 -1.32 -23.49 -5.31
N PRO A 173 -0.58 -24.61 -5.23
CA PRO A 173 0.61 -24.68 -4.39
C PRO A 173 1.69 -23.75 -4.96
N LYS A 174 2.23 -22.87 -4.11
CA LYS A 174 3.24 -21.89 -4.51
C LYS A 174 4.34 -21.82 -3.47
N THR A 175 5.59 -21.86 -3.93
CA THR A 175 6.79 -21.80 -3.07
C THR A 175 7.69 -20.61 -3.39
N ALA A 176 7.40 -19.88 -4.47
CA ALA A 176 8.06 -18.66 -4.88
C ALA A 176 7.02 -17.59 -5.21
N PHE A 177 7.21 -16.39 -4.67
CA PHE A 177 6.36 -15.23 -4.90
C PHE A 177 7.21 -14.16 -5.58
N VAL A 178 7.30 -14.22 -6.92
CA VAL A 178 7.98 -13.19 -7.71
C VAL A 178 7.11 -11.92 -7.79
N SER A 179 7.67 -10.81 -8.27
CA SER A 179 6.98 -9.51 -8.29
C SER A 179 5.58 -9.58 -8.94
N GLU A 180 5.48 -10.27 -10.08
CA GLU A 180 4.24 -10.45 -10.85
C GLU A 180 3.14 -11.18 -10.04
N ASP A 181 3.53 -12.10 -9.16
CA ASP A 181 2.58 -12.91 -8.39
C ASP A 181 1.83 -12.12 -7.32
N VAL A 182 2.40 -11.00 -6.90
CA VAL A 182 1.90 -10.17 -5.80
C VAL A 182 1.63 -8.74 -6.25
N ALA A 183 1.83 -8.44 -7.54
CA ALA A 183 1.68 -7.12 -8.14
C ALA A 183 0.33 -6.50 -7.82
N GLU A 184 -0.75 -7.26 -7.98
CA GLU A 184 -2.13 -6.82 -7.74
C GLU A 184 -2.38 -6.39 -6.28
N VAL A 185 -1.55 -6.85 -5.33
CA VAL A 185 -1.68 -6.49 -3.92
C VAL A 185 -1.09 -5.10 -3.64
N PHE A 186 0.01 -4.71 -4.30
CA PHE A 186 0.69 -3.44 -4.01
C PHE A 186 0.51 -2.37 -5.09
N GLN A 187 0.15 -2.75 -6.32
CA GLN A 187 -0.12 -1.85 -7.44
C GLN A 187 -1.61 -1.46 -7.48
N VAL A 188 -2.09 -0.89 -6.39
CA VAL A 188 -3.52 -0.59 -6.17
C VAL A 188 -3.87 0.85 -6.52
N ASP A 189 -4.98 1.05 -7.25
CA ASP A 189 -5.49 2.37 -7.62
C ASP A 189 -6.40 2.99 -6.54
N TYR A 190 -6.63 2.25 -5.46
CA TYR A 190 -7.48 2.60 -4.32
C TYR A 190 -8.98 2.74 -4.65
N ILE A 191 -9.41 2.45 -5.88
CA ILE A 191 -10.80 2.59 -6.34
C ILE A 191 -11.33 1.26 -6.87
N HIS A 192 -10.75 0.72 -7.94
CA HIS A 192 -11.13 -0.56 -8.52
C HIS A 192 -10.41 -1.70 -7.80
N ASN A 193 -9.15 -1.46 -7.40
CA ASN A 193 -8.34 -2.41 -6.67
C ASN A 193 -7.84 -1.76 -5.39
N MET A 194 -8.14 -2.36 -4.25
CA MET A 194 -7.76 -1.85 -2.93
C MET A 194 -7.11 -2.96 -2.13
N SER A 195 -5.96 -2.66 -1.54
CA SER A 195 -5.33 -3.51 -0.54
C SER A 195 -5.08 -2.71 0.72
N ILE A 196 -5.41 -3.29 1.86
CA ILE A 196 -5.10 -2.76 3.19
C ILE A 196 -4.22 -3.79 3.88
N VAL A 197 -3.07 -3.31 4.38
CA VAL A 197 -2.13 -4.11 5.17
C VAL A 197 -2.30 -3.79 6.65
N ALA A 198 -2.14 -4.81 7.49
CA ALA A 198 -1.89 -4.64 8.91
C ALA A 198 -0.37 -4.79 9.13
N VAL A 199 0.24 -3.76 9.70
CA VAL A 199 1.68 -3.70 9.93
C VAL A 199 2.02 -3.48 11.40
N ILE A 200 3.12 -4.08 11.83
CA ILE A 200 3.70 -3.90 13.16
C ILE A 200 5.15 -3.42 13.02
N GLY A 201 5.71 -2.90 14.12
CA GLY A 201 7.09 -2.44 14.16
C GLY A 201 7.24 -0.95 13.94
N SER A 202 8.49 -0.50 13.87
CA SER A 202 8.81 0.92 13.74
C SER A 202 8.65 1.38 12.28
N PRO A 203 8.20 2.62 12.04
CA PRO A 203 8.13 3.18 10.69
C PRO A 203 9.44 3.01 9.90
N GLY A 204 9.37 2.38 8.73
CA GLY A 204 10.55 2.05 7.89
C GLY A 204 11.14 0.65 8.13
N PHE A 205 10.77 -0.02 9.22
CA PHE A 205 11.07 -1.42 9.52
C PHE A 205 9.79 -2.18 9.88
N GLU A 206 8.72 -1.80 9.19
CA GLU A 206 7.41 -2.39 9.37
C GLU A 206 7.45 -3.85 8.88
N LYS A 207 6.71 -4.72 9.56
CA LYS A 207 6.41 -6.06 9.09
C LYS A 207 4.92 -6.13 8.77
N VAL A 208 4.58 -6.56 7.56
CA VAL A 208 3.19 -6.92 7.21
C VAL A 208 2.86 -8.24 7.90
N ILE A 209 1.76 -8.25 8.66
CA ILE A 209 1.25 -9.44 9.37
C ILE A 209 -0.10 -9.89 8.82
N ALA A 210 -0.77 -9.04 8.04
CA ALA A 210 -1.98 -9.39 7.32
C ALA A 210 -2.18 -8.49 6.11
N VAL A 211 -2.86 -9.06 5.12
CA VAL A 211 -3.30 -8.38 3.90
C VAL A 211 -4.77 -8.70 3.70
N GLY A 212 -5.58 -7.67 3.45
CA GLY A 212 -6.93 -7.81 2.90
C GLY A 212 -7.04 -6.97 1.64
N CYS A 213 -7.63 -7.51 0.60
CA CYS A 213 -7.81 -6.80 -0.66
C CYS A 213 -9.19 -7.01 -1.26
N TYR A 214 -9.61 -6.07 -2.11
CA TYR A 214 -10.68 -6.28 -3.05
C TYR A 214 -10.25 -5.96 -4.49
N PHE A 215 -10.87 -6.65 -5.45
CA PHE A 215 -10.73 -6.44 -6.88
C PHE A 215 -12.12 -6.27 -7.51
N LEU A 216 -12.38 -5.14 -8.16
CA LEU A 216 -13.66 -4.86 -8.79
C LEU A 216 -13.84 -5.69 -10.07
N ASP A 217 -14.94 -6.43 -10.16
CA ASP A 217 -15.47 -6.91 -11.43
C ASP A 217 -16.35 -5.82 -12.06
N PRO A 218 -15.90 -5.18 -13.16
CA PRO A 218 -16.66 -4.11 -13.81
C PRO A 218 -17.97 -4.59 -14.45
N ALA A 219 -18.10 -5.89 -14.77
CA ALA A 219 -19.31 -6.42 -15.39
C ALA A 219 -20.46 -6.54 -14.38
N SER A 220 -20.17 -6.93 -13.14
CA SER A 220 -21.17 -7.09 -12.09
C SER A 220 -21.24 -5.93 -11.08
N ASN A 221 -20.25 -5.04 -11.10
CA ASN A 221 -20.02 -4.00 -10.07
C ASN A 221 -19.92 -4.59 -8.65
N MET A 222 -19.32 -5.76 -8.53
CA MET A 222 -19.06 -6.46 -7.26
C MET A 222 -17.55 -6.57 -7.07
N ALA A 223 -17.09 -6.46 -5.83
CA ALA A 223 -15.67 -6.59 -5.53
C ALA A 223 -15.34 -7.96 -4.93
N GLU A 224 -14.43 -8.69 -5.58
CA GLU A 224 -13.89 -9.94 -5.07
C GLU A 224 -12.94 -9.66 -3.91
N VAL A 225 -13.17 -10.30 -2.76
CA VAL A 225 -12.34 -10.12 -1.57
C VAL A 225 -11.42 -11.31 -1.30
N ALA A 226 -10.20 -11.01 -0.86
CA ALA A 226 -9.25 -12.01 -0.37
C ALA A 226 -8.49 -11.52 0.86
N TYR A 227 -8.14 -12.46 1.74
CA TYR A 227 -7.45 -12.17 3.01
C TYR A 227 -6.33 -13.17 3.26
N SER A 228 -5.29 -12.70 3.96
CA SER A 228 -4.23 -13.56 4.49
C SER A 228 -3.70 -12.96 5.79
N VAL A 229 -3.37 -13.81 6.76
CA VAL A 229 -2.90 -13.41 8.09
C VAL A 229 -1.81 -14.38 8.52
N ASP A 230 -0.69 -13.85 8.98
CA ASP A 230 0.39 -14.62 9.60
C ASP A 230 -0.16 -15.54 10.69
N LYS A 231 0.31 -16.78 10.76
CA LYS A 231 -0.18 -17.81 11.68
C LYS A 231 -0.27 -17.36 13.14
N GLU A 232 0.74 -16.64 13.62
CA GLU A 232 0.83 -16.11 14.99
C GLU A 232 -0.23 -15.03 15.29
N TRP A 233 -0.83 -14.47 14.25
CA TRP A 233 -1.78 -13.38 14.29
C TRP A 233 -3.22 -13.80 13.96
N GLN A 234 -3.43 -15.06 13.56
CA GLN A 234 -4.74 -15.63 13.29
C GLN A 234 -5.61 -15.69 14.57
N GLY A 235 -6.93 -15.60 14.40
CA GLY A 235 -7.88 -15.63 15.51
C GLY A 235 -7.99 -14.34 16.35
N LYS A 236 -7.17 -13.33 16.07
CA LYS A 236 -7.13 -12.06 16.82
C LYS A 236 -8.03 -10.93 16.25
N GLY A 237 -8.95 -11.27 15.36
CA GLY A 237 -9.91 -10.32 14.77
C GLY A 237 -9.39 -9.44 13.62
N ILE A 238 -8.12 -9.56 13.23
CA ILE A 238 -7.49 -8.72 12.18
C ILE A 238 -8.27 -8.73 10.86
N SER A 239 -8.66 -9.90 10.35
CA SER A 239 -9.42 -9.98 9.09
C SER A 239 -10.80 -9.34 9.17
N THR A 240 -11.42 -9.32 10.36
CA THR A 240 -12.71 -8.63 10.56
C THR A 240 -12.52 -7.12 10.40
N ILE A 241 -11.46 -6.56 10.99
CA ILE A 241 -11.08 -5.15 10.85
C ILE A 241 -10.78 -4.80 9.38
N LEU A 242 -10.01 -5.67 8.70
CA LEU A 242 -9.72 -5.49 7.27
C LEU A 242 -11.00 -5.51 6.44
N GLN A 243 -11.90 -6.46 6.68
CA GLN A 243 -13.17 -6.55 5.97
C GLN A 243 -14.03 -5.30 6.17
N GLU A 244 -14.18 -4.82 7.41
CA GLU A 244 -14.91 -3.59 7.70
C GLU A 244 -14.36 -2.38 6.91
N LYS A 245 -13.03 -2.23 6.87
CA LYS A 245 -12.38 -1.14 6.13
C LYS A 245 -12.56 -1.28 4.62
N LEU A 246 -12.43 -2.49 4.09
CA LEU A 246 -12.64 -2.74 2.65
C LEU A 246 -14.09 -2.50 2.25
N VAL A 247 -15.07 -2.87 3.08
CA VAL A 247 -16.50 -2.59 2.85
C VAL A 247 -16.73 -1.09 2.77
N HIS A 248 -16.23 -0.34 3.76
CA HIS A 248 -16.37 1.11 3.77
C HIS A 248 -15.73 1.75 2.53
N ALA A 249 -14.51 1.34 2.16
CA ALA A 249 -13.84 1.83 0.97
C ALA A 249 -14.60 1.48 -0.33
N ALA A 250 -15.15 0.26 -0.44
CA ALA A 250 -15.93 -0.16 -1.60
C ALA A 250 -17.23 0.66 -1.73
N MET A 251 -17.93 0.90 -0.62
CA MET A 251 -19.15 1.71 -0.58
C MET A 251 -18.89 3.17 -0.99
N GLU A 252 -17.80 3.77 -0.52
CA GLU A 252 -17.43 5.15 -0.88
C GLU A 252 -17.16 5.31 -2.39
N HIS A 253 -16.73 4.25 -3.07
CA HIS A 253 -16.51 4.24 -4.51
C HIS A 253 -17.71 3.73 -5.33
N GLY A 254 -18.86 3.51 -4.69
CA GLY A 254 -20.10 3.10 -5.39
C GLY A 254 -20.10 1.65 -5.88
N ILE A 255 -19.24 0.79 -5.33
CA ILE A 255 -19.26 -0.65 -5.57
C ILE A 255 -20.53 -1.24 -4.94
N SER A 256 -21.22 -2.13 -5.65
CA SER A 256 -22.55 -2.62 -5.23
C SER A 256 -22.53 -3.67 -4.12
N GLY A 257 -21.38 -4.32 -3.89
CA GLY A 257 -21.26 -5.39 -2.91
C GLY A 257 -19.94 -6.12 -2.97
N MET A 258 -19.84 -7.18 -2.18
CA MET A 258 -18.69 -8.06 -2.12
C MET A 258 -19.02 -9.47 -2.60
N VAL A 259 -18.03 -10.12 -3.21
CA VAL A 259 -18.05 -11.53 -3.54
C VAL A 259 -16.80 -12.21 -3.00
N ALA A 260 -16.93 -13.45 -2.56
CA ALA A 260 -15.80 -14.29 -2.19
C ALA A 260 -15.92 -15.65 -2.86
N TYR A 261 -14.82 -16.09 -3.46
CA TYR A 261 -14.66 -17.45 -3.95
C TYR A 261 -13.82 -18.22 -2.94
N THR A 262 -14.30 -19.38 -2.49
CA THR A 262 -13.57 -20.20 -1.54
C THR A 262 -13.96 -21.66 -1.65
N THR A 263 -13.38 -22.55 -0.86
CA THR A 263 -13.80 -23.96 -0.80
C THR A 263 -14.80 -24.17 0.35
N PRO A 264 -15.72 -25.15 0.26
CA PRO A 264 -16.65 -25.48 1.35
C PRO A 264 -15.95 -25.80 2.70
N GLY A 265 -14.69 -26.25 2.65
CA GLY A 265 -13.88 -26.53 3.84
C GLY A 265 -13.29 -25.28 4.51
N ASN A 266 -13.29 -24.12 3.86
CA ASN A 266 -12.71 -22.88 4.39
C ASN A 266 -13.65 -22.19 5.39
N ARG A 267 -13.85 -22.82 6.55
CA ARG A 267 -14.70 -22.32 7.63
C ARG A 267 -14.33 -20.91 8.11
N PHE A 268 -13.05 -20.54 7.99
CA PHE A 268 -12.59 -19.20 8.35
C PHE A 268 -13.16 -18.15 7.40
N MET A 269 -12.97 -18.33 6.08
CA MET A 269 -13.48 -17.37 5.09
C MET A 269 -15.00 -17.29 5.12
N ILE A 270 -15.68 -18.43 5.24
CA ILE A 270 -17.14 -18.50 5.39
C ILE A 270 -17.56 -17.70 6.63
N GLY A 271 -17.03 -18.05 7.80
CA GLY A 271 -17.37 -17.37 9.05
C GLY A 271 -17.06 -15.87 9.04
N LEU A 272 -15.97 -15.45 8.39
CA LEU A 272 -15.60 -14.04 8.21
C LEU A 272 -16.61 -13.31 7.32
N PHE A 273 -16.97 -13.88 6.17
CA PHE A 273 -17.94 -13.27 5.25
C PHE A 273 -19.33 -13.16 5.89
N TYR A 274 -19.74 -14.17 6.68
CA TYR A 274 -20.99 -14.17 7.46
C TYR A 274 -21.05 -13.15 8.61
N LYS A 275 -19.96 -12.42 8.91
CA LYS A 275 -20.02 -11.26 9.80
C LYS A 275 -20.50 -9.97 9.13
N LEU A 276 -20.61 -9.97 7.80
CA LEU A 276 -21.14 -8.80 7.09
C LEU A 276 -22.59 -8.53 7.54
N PRO A 277 -22.98 -7.26 7.75
CA PRO A 277 -24.34 -6.90 8.15
C PRO A 277 -25.34 -6.91 6.97
N TYR A 278 -25.14 -7.82 6.01
CA TYR A 278 -25.90 -7.90 4.76
C TYR A 278 -26.41 -9.33 4.56
N GLN A 279 -27.45 -9.47 3.74
CA GLN A 279 -27.92 -10.77 3.30
C GLN A 279 -26.86 -11.45 2.43
N ILE A 280 -26.55 -12.71 2.75
CA ILE A 280 -25.52 -13.48 2.05
C ILE A 280 -26.18 -14.55 1.21
N GLN A 281 -25.93 -14.47 -0.09
CA GLN A 281 -26.28 -15.51 -1.04
C GLN A 281 -25.10 -16.47 -1.19
N THR A 282 -25.38 -17.75 -1.02
CA THR A 282 -24.39 -18.81 -1.11
C THR A 282 -24.74 -19.75 -2.25
N SER A 283 -23.80 -19.97 -3.17
CA SER A 283 -23.93 -20.97 -4.24
C SER A 283 -22.69 -21.85 -4.30
N CYS A 284 -22.87 -23.13 -4.61
CA CYS A 284 -21.77 -24.10 -4.72
C CYS A 284 -21.77 -24.68 -6.13
N ASP A 285 -20.62 -24.61 -6.81
CA ASP A 285 -20.39 -25.23 -8.11
C ASP A 285 -19.09 -26.05 -8.04
N GLY A 286 -19.24 -27.38 -8.05
CA GLY A 286 -18.13 -28.31 -7.82
C GLY A 286 -17.42 -28.06 -6.48
N GLU A 287 -16.13 -27.73 -6.54
CA GLU A 287 -15.29 -27.46 -5.38
C GLU A 287 -15.28 -25.97 -4.96
N VAL A 288 -15.95 -25.10 -5.71
CA VAL A 288 -15.99 -23.66 -5.46
C VAL A 288 -17.30 -23.25 -4.80
N LEU A 289 -17.18 -22.71 -3.60
CA LEU A 289 -18.24 -22.01 -2.87
C LEU A 289 -18.13 -20.51 -3.18
N THR A 290 -19.22 -19.93 -3.66
CA THR A 290 -19.35 -18.48 -3.91
C THR A 290 -20.25 -17.87 -2.85
N LEU A 291 -19.76 -16.85 -2.15
CA LEU A 291 -20.51 -16.05 -1.19
C LEU A 291 -20.68 -14.64 -1.74
N ARG A 292 -21.90 -14.12 -1.75
CA ARG A 292 -22.22 -12.78 -2.29
C ARG A 292 -23.02 -11.98 -1.28
N ALA A 293 -22.62 -10.74 -1.06
CA ALA A 293 -23.32 -9.78 -0.20
C ALA A 293 -23.47 -8.46 -0.95
N ARG A 294 -24.71 -8.01 -1.19
CA ARG A 294 -24.97 -6.70 -1.77
C ARG A 294 -25.21 -5.67 -0.67
N PHE A 295 -24.67 -4.47 -0.83
CA PHE A 295 -24.77 -3.42 0.19
C PHE A 295 -26.16 -2.77 0.27
N ASP A 296 -27.02 -2.98 -0.74
CA ASP A 296 -28.42 -2.56 -0.75
C ASP A 296 -29.36 -3.54 -0.02
N GLN A 297 -28.86 -4.72 0.37
CA GLN A 297 -29.64 -5.79 1.01
C GLN A 297 -29.21 -5.96 2.47
N SER A 298 -29.63 -5.02 3.32
CA SER A 298 -29.45 -5.14 4.77
C SER A 298 -30.30 -6.27 5.33
N GLY A 299 -29.70 -7.15 6.12
CA GLY A 299 -30.40 -8.25 6.78
C GLY A 299 -29.45 -9.04 7.68
N ILE A 300 -29.97 -9.56 8.79
CA ILE A 300 -29.22 -10.48 9.66
C ILE A 300 -29.02 -11.78 8.86
N PRO A 301 -27.81 -12.34 8.77
CA PRO A 301 -27.60 -13.58 8.05
C PRO A 301 -28.47 -14.68 8.64
N GLU A 302 -29.36 -15.27 7.84
CA GLU A 302 -30.01 -16.52 8.22
C GLU A 302 -28.92 -17.58 8.34
N SER A 303 -28.68 -18.07 9.55
CA SER A 303 -27.75 -19.17 9.79
C SER A 303 -28.18 -20.35 8.92
N CYS A 304 -27.27 -20.88 8.10
CA CYS A 304 -27.48 -22.16 7.42
C CYS A 304 -27.98 -23.18 8.44
N SER A 305 -29.26 -23.54 8.35
CA SER A 305 -29.80 -24.75 8.94
C SER A 305 -29.08 -25.94 8.30
N THR A 306 -28.42 -26.73 9.15
CA THR A 306 -27.91 -28.08 8.86
C THR A 306 -28.92 -28.96 8.18
#